data_AF-A0A524ILM8-F1
#
_entry.id   AF-A0A524ILM8-F1
#
_cell.length_a   1.000
_cell.length_b   1.000
_cell.length_c   1.000
_cell.angle_alpha   90.00
_cell.angle_beta   90.00
_cell.angle_gamma   90.00
#
_symmetry.space_group_name_H-M   'P 1'
#
loop_
_entity.id
_entity.type
_entity.pdbx_description
1 polymer ?
#
loop_
_entity_poly.entity_id
_entity_poly.type
_entity_poly.pdbx_seq_one_letter_code
_entity_poly.pdbx_strand_id
1 'polypeptide(L)'
;MAWRGTFVTVPGLLTGFVGTIQQVYAFDAANTLTKITWRVTDAPSGGTVTLRVHDQADGLGSYEEVTIADGETFVTANVSMVTGAGLWQEVEAESGAAMNLSGEYEMITGDGITQNFTTLAAVKLDAKIAGTDPDRDSVLNAMISGVTGMMQDWMERDIVQGTVTSEKIDGDGSDSVFTKKFPLLEITTLTEDAAALVENTDFESVGPDLDEGRIVRISGTDAIAWSRGRRNIVTTYDHGYVTVPAALVTAATSLVVAKYFETVQSGKSWRGLSSKGVDPNASVSYDKDIWTRETIPAMKRFRRMGA
;
A
#
# COMPACT_ATOMS: atom_id res chain seq x y z
N MET A 1 -8.34 -7.87 2.43
CA MET A 1 -7.07 -7.35 3.00
C MET A 1 -7.35 -5.97 3.56
N ALA A 2 -7.01 -5.70 4.82
CA ALA A 2 -7.29 -4.41 5.46
C ALA A 2 -6.04 -3.51 5.43
N TRP A 3 -6.13 -2.38 4.73
CA TRP A 3 -5.12 -1.33 4.65
C TRP A 3 -5.41 -0.24 5.69
N ARG A 4 -4.38 0.34 6.30
CA ARG A 4 -4.51 1.45 7.26
C ARG A 4 -3.84 2.73 6.75
N GLY A 5 -4.48 3.86 7.00
CA GLY A 5 -3.97 5.19 6.68
C GLY A 5 -4.29 6.21 7.75
N THR A 6 -3.71 7.40 7.63
CA THR A 6 -3.91 8.54 8.54
C THR A 6 -4.61 9.69 7.84
N PHE A 7 -5.50 10.39 8.55
CA PHE A 7 -6.07 11.65 8.06
C PHE A 7 -5.05 12.80 8.18
N VAL A 8 -5.20 13.80 7.32
CA VAL A 8 -4.45 15.05 7.45
C VAL A 8 -4.86 15.74 8.75
N THR A 9 -3.87 16.17 9.54
CA THR A 9 -4.15 16.93 10.76
C THR A 9 -4.77 18.27 10.43
N VAL A 10 -5.94 18.57 10.99
CA VAL A 10 -6.61 19.88 10.86
C VAL A 10 -6.28 20.70 12.10
N PRO A 11 -5.42 21.74 11.99
CA PRO A 11 -5.04 22.54 13.14
C PRO A 11 -6.11 23.59 13.49
N GLY A 12 -6.34 23.80 14.78
CA GLY A 12 -7.07 24.96 15.31
C GLY A 12 -8.54 25.04 14.92
N LEU A 13 -9.32 24.02 15.26
CA LEU A 13 -10.79 24.07 15.19
C LEU A 13 -11.34 25.16 16.14
N LEU A 14 -12.32 25.94 15.68
CA LEU A 14 -12.99 27.00 16.45
C LEU A 14 -14.50 26.76 16.47
N THR A 15 -15.23 27.37 17.41
CA THR A 15 -16.70 27.28 17.46
C THR A 15 -17.33 27.68 16.13
N GLY A 16 -18.25 26.87 15.62
CA GLY A 16 -18.95 27.10 14.35
C GLY A 16 -18.06 26.88 13.14
N PHE A 17 -16.86 26.30 13.32
CA PHE A 17 -16.03 25.88 12.21
C PHE A 17 -16.72 24.74 11.49
N VAL A 18 -17.13 25.02 10.25
CA VAL A 18 -17.43 24.00 9.25
C VAL A 18 -16.24 24.02 8.29
N GLY A 19 -15.43 22.97 8.35
CA GLY A 19 -14.28 22.80 7.47
C GLY A 19 -14.73 22.71 6.02
N THR A 20 -13.88 23.19 5.11
CA THR A 20 -14.03 22.82 3.70
C THR A 20 -13.89 21.31 3.58
N ILE A 21 -14.67 20.69 2.70
CA ILE A 21 -14.50 19.26 2.41
C ILE A 21 -13.09 19.06 1.83
N GLN A 22 -12.27 18.29 2.52
CA GLN A 22 -10.88 18.04 2.14
C GLN A 22 -10.71 16.61 1.68
N GLN A 23 -10.02 16.40 0.56
CA GLN A 23 -9.65 15.06 0.13
C GLN A 23 -8.58 14.51 1.09
N VAL A 24 -8.94 13.42 1.77
CA VAL A 24 -8.06 12.69 2.68
C VAL A 24 -7.13 11.78 1.89
N TYR A 25 -7.69 11.12 0.88
CA TYR A 25 -6.96 10.18 0.06
C TYR A 25 -7.59 10.05 -1.33
N ALA A 26 -6.77 9.71 -2.31
CA ALA A 26 -7.20 9.39 -3.67
C ALA A 26 -7.02 7.90 -3.91
N PHE A 27 -8.06 7.23 -4.37
CA PHE A 27 -8.03 5.81 -4.69
C PHE A 27 -8.03 5.61 -6.21
N ASP A 28 -7.25 4.63 -6.66
CA ASP A 28 -7.23 4.22 -8.07
C ASP A 28 -8.40 3.30 -8.44
N ALA A 29 -9.15 2.82 -7.44
CA ALA A 29 -10.33 1.98 -7.59
C ALA A 29 -11.18 1.99 -6.31
N ALA A 30 -12.39 1.42 -6.37
CA ALA A 30 -13.29 1.41 -5.24
C ALA A 30 -12.77 0.55 -4.08
N ASN A 31 -12.82 1.08 -2.86
CA ASN A 31 -12.45 0.37 -1.63
C ASN A 31 -13.61 0.38 -0.65
N THR A 32 -13.58 -0.46 0.38
CA THR A 32 -14.58 -0.44 1.44
C THR A 32 -13.91 0.07 2.71
N LEU A 33 -14.28 1.26 3.15
CA LEU A 33 -13.90 1.79 4.45
C LEU A 33 -14.56 0.96 5.56
N THR A 34 -13.73 0.34 6.40
CA THR A 34 -14.19 -0.59 7.44
C THR A 34 -14.09 -0.02 8.85
N LYS A 35 -13.19 0.95 9.07
CA LYS A 35 -13.01 1.56 10.38
C LYS A 35 -12.49 2.96 10.25
N ILE A 36 -12.93 3.82 11.16
CA ILE A 36 -12.39 5.16 11.30
C ILE A 36 -12.20 5.48 12.77
N THR A 37 -11.06 6.07 13.10
CA THR A 37 -10.74 6.56 14.45
C THR A 37 -10.28 8.01 14.33
N TRP A 38 -10.93 8.91 15.06
CA TRP A 38 -10.49 10.30 15.18
C TRP A 38 -10.09 10.63 16.58
N ARG A 39 -9.20 11.62 16.69
CA ARG A 39 -8.67 12.13 17.94
C ARG A 39 -8.49 13.63 17.87
N VAL A 40 -8.88 14.30 18.95
CA VAL A 40 -8.57 15.71 19.19
C VAL A 40 -7.44 15.85 20.22
N THR A 41 -6.62 16.89 20.11
CA THR A 41 -5.52 17.12 21.07
C THR A 41 -6.01 17.52 22.45
N ASP A 42 -7.13 18.21 22.50
CA ASP A 42 -7.77 18.68 23.72
C ASP A 42 -9.23 18.26 23.64
N ALA A 43 -9.79 17.74 24.72
CA ALA A 43 -11.21 17.36 24.74
C ALA A 43 -12.08 18.59 24.48
N PRO A 44 -13.14 18.48 23.66
CA PRO A 44 -14.07 19.58 23.51
C PRO A 44 -14.66 19.86 24.88
N SER A 45 -14.73 21.13 25.26
CA SER A 45 -15.31 21.58 26.52
C SER A 45 -16.54 22.41 26.19
N GLY A 46 -17.71 21.95 26.58
CA GLY A 46 -18.98 22.62 26.32
C GLY A 46 -19.46 22.52 24.88
N GLY A 47 -19.11 21.46 24.15
CA GLY A 47 -19.62 21.21 22.80
C GLY A 47 -19.17 19.87 22.23
N THR A 48 -19.54 19.59 20.99
CA THR A 48 -19.17 18.37 20.26
C THR A 48 -18.35 18.69 19.01
N VAL A 49 -17.66 17.67 18.48
CA VAL A 49 -17.05 17.72 17.16
C VAL A 49 -17.67 16.62 16.30
N THR A 50 -18.40 17.00 15.27
CA THR A 50 -19.02 16.11 14.30
C THR A 50 -18.12 15.97 13.08
N LEU A 51 -17.88 14.73 12.68
CA LEU A 51 -17.00 14.37 11.58
C LEU A 51 -17.80 13.60 10.55
N ARG A 52 -17.74 14.02 9.29
CA ARG A 52 -18.34 13.30 8.17
C ARG A 52 -17.26 12.86 7.22
N VAL A 53 -17.38 11.62 6.76
CA VAL A 53 -16.52 11.08 5.71
C VAL A 53 -17.35 10.68 4.53
N HIS A 54 -17.05 11.30 3.39
CA HIS A 54 -17.77 11.16 2.13
C HIS A 54 -17.03 10.26 1.15
N ASP A 55 -17.78 9.50 0.36
CA ASP A 55 -17.28 8.66 -0.73
C ASP A 55 -17.09 9.40 -2.07
N GLN A 56 -17.47 10.69 -2.11
CA GLN A 56 -17.32 11.59 -3.27
C GLN A 56 -16.87 13.00 -2.85
N ALA A 57 -16.39 13.77 -3.83
CA ALA A 57 -15.96 15.15 -3.65
C ALA A 57 -17.13 16.07 -3.30
N ASP A 58 -16.79 17.26 -2.79
CA ASP A 58 -17.72 18.37 -2.55
C ASP A 58 -18.89 18.03 -1.60
N GLY A 59 -18.73 17.03 -0.73
CA GLY A 59 -19.72 16.63 0.27
C GLY A 59 -20.94 15.94 -0.35
N LEU A 60 -20.77 15.41 -1.55
CA LEU A 60 -21.77 14.61 -2.25
C LEU A 60 -21.60 13.13 -1.90
N GLY A 61 -22.58 12.33 -2.30
CA GLY A 61 -22.52 10.88 -2.19
C GLY A 61 -22.99 10.34 -0.84
N SER A 62 -22.51 9.15 -0.49
CA SER A 62 -22.79 8.52 0.80
C SER A 62 -21.76 9.01 1.81
N TYR A 63 -22.19 9.16 3.06
CA TYR A 63 -21.28 9.52 4.14
C TYR A 63 -21.51 8.70 5.40
N GLU A 64 -20.45 8.55 6.18
CA GLU A 64 -20.50 8.12 7.57
C GLU A 64 -20.28 9.33 8.47
N GLU A 65 -21.10 9.47 9.51
CA GLU A 65 -21.00 10.55 10.50
C GLU A 65 -20.68 10.00 11.89
N VAL A 66 -19.73 10.63 12.56
CA VAL A 66 -19.34 10.28 13.92
C VAL A 66 -19.11 11.54 14.74
N THR A 67 -19.58 11.54 15.98
CA THR A 67 -19.45 12.69 16.89
C THR A 67 -18.51 12.36 18.05
N ILE A 68 -17.51 13.20 18.28
CA ILE A 68 -16.74 13.25 19.53
C ILE A 68 -17.56 14.09 20.52
N ALA A 69 -18.06 13.43 21.57
CA ALA A 69 -18.87 14.06 22.61
C ALA A 69 -18.04 15.02 23.48
N ASP A 70 -18.75 15.89 24.21
CA ASP A 70 -18.16 16.79 25.21
C ASP A 70 -17.32 16.00 26.23
N GLY A 71 -16.08 16.44 26.46
CA GLY A 71 -15.12 15.78 27.34
C GLY A 71 -14.37 14.57 26.77
N GLU A 72 -14.74 14.07 25.58
CA GLU A 72 -14.07 12.93 24.94
C GLU A 72 -12.89 13.37 24.05
N THR A 73 -11.83 12.57 23.99
CA THR A 73 -10.64 12.91 23.18
C THR A 73 -10.55 12.12 21.89
N PHE A 74 -11.35 11.07 21.73
CA PHE A 74 -11.36 10.24 20.54
C PHE A 74 -12.70 9.57 20.33
N VAL A 75 -12.94 9.11 19.10
CA VAL A 75 -14.09 8.28 18.76
C VAL A 75 -13.67 7.27 17.69
N THR A 76 -14.26 6.08 17.72
CA THR A 76 -14.03 5.05 16.72
C THR A 76 -15.38 4.53 16.22
N ALA A 77 -15.51 4.42 14.90
CA ALA A 77 -16.66 3.80 14.24
C ALA A 77 -16.20 2.66 13.35
N ASN A 78 -16.97 1.57 13.35
CA ASN A 78 -16.89 0.54 12.32
C ASN A 78 -17.81 0.96 11.20
N VAL A 79 -17.28 1.01 9.99
CA VAL A 79 -17.95 1.59 8.82
C VAL A 79 -18.10 0.50 7.76
N SER A 80 -19.05 0.65 6.85
CA SER A 80 -19.17 -0.22 5.68
C SER A 80 -19.52 0.65 4.48
N MET A 81 -18.61 1.56 4.13
CA MET A 81 -18.81 2.53 3.05
C MET A 81 -17.90 2.19 1.87
N VAL A 82 -18.50 2.00 0.69
CA VAL A 82 -17.71 1.81 -0.54
C VAL A 82 -17.26 3.18 -1.04
N THR A 83 -15.96 3.43 -0.95
CA THR A 83 -15.33 4.66 -1.42
C THR A 83 -15.13 4.60 -2.93
N GLY A 84 -15.36 5.71 -3.62
CA GLY A 84 -15.09 5.85 -5.05
C GLY A 84 -13.61 6.12 -5.33
N ALA A 85 -13.33 7.16 -6.12
CA ALA A 85 -11.97 7.59 -6.45
C ALA A 85 -11.24 8.33 -5.32
N GLY A 86 -11.83 8.43 -4.13
CA GLY A 86 -11.23 9.10 -2.99
C GLY A 86 -12.04 8.98 -1.72
N LEU A 87 -11.48 9.57 -0.67
CA LEU A 87 -12.12 9.78 0.62
C LEU A 87 -12.07 11.27 0.93
N TRP A 88 -13.18 11.84 1.36
CA TRP A 88 -13.24 13.25 1.72
C TRP A 88 -13.74 13.42 3.15
N GLN A 89 -13.17 14.37 3.88
CA GLN A 89 -13.51 14.65 5.26
C GLN A 89 -14.10 16.05 5.39
N GLU A 90 -15.16 16.14 6.17
CA GLU A 90 -15.79 17.37 6.63
C GLU A 90 -15.81 17.35 8.17
N VAL A 91 -15.60 18.51 8.77
CA VAL A 91 -15.51 18.67 10.23
C VAL A 91 -16.38 19.83 10.65
N GLU A 92 -17.23 19.61 11.63
CA GLU A 92 -18.11 20.60 12.24
C GLU A 92 -17.84 20.64 13.74
N ALA A 93 -17.47 21.80 14.30
CA ALA A 93 -17.19 21.96 15.72
C ALA A 93 -18.16 22.93 16.39
N GLU A 94 -18.81 22.50 17.47
CA GLU A 94 -19.79 23.31 18.21
C GLU A 94 -19.16 24.18 19.32
N SER A 95 -17.94 23.86 19.78
CA SER A 95 -17.22 24.66 20.79
C SER A 95 -15.76 24.91 20.44
N GLY A 96 -15.19 25.98 21.01
CA GLY A 96 -14.07 26.73 20.43
C GLY A 96 -12.91 26.92 21.38
N ALA A 97 -12.31 25.82 21.83
CA ALA A 97 -10.89 25.82 22.13
C ALA A 97 -10.13 25.46 20.84
N ALA A 98 -8.96 26.05 20.61
CA ALA A 98 -8.13 25.70 19.46
C ALA A 98 -7.68 24.23 19.59
N MET A 99 -8.43 23.32 18.98
CA MET A 99 -8.18 21.88 19.02
C MET A 99 -7.55 21.43 17.71
N ASN A 100 -6.58 20.52 17.76
CA ASN A 100 -6.08 19.86 16.57
C ASN A 100 -6.77 18.52 16.40
N LEU A 101 -7.27 18.26 15.20
CA LEU A 101 -7.89 16.98 14.85
C LEU A 101 -6.92 16.13 14.06
N SER A 102 -6.85 14.85 14.40
CA SER A 102 -6.09 13.82 13.69
C SER A 102 -6.91 12.52 13.66
N GLY A 103 -6.48 11.53 12.89
CA GLY A 103 -7.15 10.23 12.91
C GLY A 103 -6.47 9.19 12.03
N GLU A 104 -7.04 8.00 12.07
CA GLU A 104 -6.66 6.84 11.29
C GLU A 104 -7.89 6.19 10.69
N TYR A 105 -7.72 5.51 9.56
CA TYR A 105 -8.77 4.75 8.91
C TYR A 105 -8.26 3.39 8.44
N GLU A 106 -9.15 2.42 8.43
CA GLU A 106 -8.93 1.08 7.90
C GLU A 106 -9.87 0.85 6.73
N MET A 107 -9.37 0.29 5.64
CA MET A 107 -10.17 -0.06 4.48
C MET A 107 -9.87 -1.47 4.03
N ILE A 108 -10.88 -2.19 3.60
CA ILE A 108 -10.70 -3.38 2.80
C ILE A 108 -10.67 -2.95 1.34
N THR A 109 -9.54 -3.16 0.67
CA THR A 109 -9.51 -3.00 -0.78
C THR A 109 -10.42 -4.04 -1.42
N GLY A 110 -11.19 -3.65 -2.43
CA GLY A 110 -11.97 -4.61 -3.21
C GLY A 110 -11.03 -5.70 -3.76
N ASP A 111 -11.50 -6.95 -3.80
CA ASP A 111 -10.72 -8.08 -4.30
C ASP A 111 -10.07 -7.73 -5.67
N GLY A 112 -8.75 -7.77 -5.74
CA GLY A 112 -8.00 -7.66 -7.00
C GLY A 112 -7.33 -6.33 -7.34
N ILE A 113 -7.21 -5.37 -6.42
CA ILE A 113 -6.38 -4.17 -6.69
C ILE A 113 -4.90 -4.51 -6.46
N THR A 114 -4.12 -4.48 -7.54
CA THR A 114 -2.64 -4.54 -7.48
C THR A 114 -2.15 -3.20 -6.94
N GLN A 115 -1.59 -3.16 -5.73
CA GLN A 115 -0.90 -1.96 -5.24
C GLN A 115 0.29 -1.70 -6.18
N ASN A 116 0.28 -0.53 -6.79
CA ASN A 116 1.32 -0.17 -7.74
C ASN A 116 2.58 0.34 -7.03
N PHE A 117 3.74 0.16 -7.65
CA PHE A 117 5.01 0.67 -7.09
C PHE A 117 5.13 2.19 -7.14
N THR A 118 4.32 2.87 -7.93
CA THR A 118 4.29 4.33 -8.03
C THR A 118 2.86 4.81 -8.22
N THR A 119 2.65 6.12 -8.10
CA THR A 119 1.34 6.77 -8.22
C THR A 119 1.27 7.60 -9.49
N LEU A 120 0.04 7.83 -9.97
CA LEU A 120 -0.21 8.73 -11.10
C LEU A 120 0.38 10.13 -10.87
N ALA A 121 0.25 10.65 -9.65
CA ALA A 121 0.77 11.97 -9.27
C ALA A 121 2.30 12.03 -9.39
N ALA A 122 3.02 11.02 -8.90
CA ALA A 122 4.48 10.95 -9.01
C ALA A 122 4.93 10.88 -10.48
N VAL A 123 4.26 10.06 -11.28
CA VAL A 123 4.54 9.93 -12.71
C VAL A 123 4.28 11.24 -13.47
N LYS A 124 3.16 11.92 -13.21
CA LYS A 124 2.86 13.22 -13.83
C LYS A 124 3.87 14.29 -13.46
N LEU A 125 4.27 14.32 -12.19
CA LEU A 125 5.27 15.26 -11.69
C LEU A 125 6.60 15.06 -12.42
N ASP A 126 7.08 13.82 -12.51
CA ASP A 126 8.35 13.49 -13.18
C ASP A 126 8.28 13.73 -14.70
N ALA A 127 7.17 13.36 -15.34
CA ALA A 127 6.92 13.61 -16.75
C ALA A 127 6.63 15.09 -17.10
N LYS A 128 6.55 15.98 -16.10
CA LYS A 128 6.16 17.40 -16.26
C LYS A 128 4.82 17.57 -16.99
N ILE A 129 3.87 16.69 -16.71
CA ILE A 129 2.51 16.75 -17.25
C ILE A 129 1.65 17.55 -16.27
N ALA A 130 1.18 18.72 -16.71
CA ALA A 130 0.27 19.55 -15.93
C ALA A 130 -1.20 19.22 -16.24
N GLY A 131 -2.06 19.38 -15.23
CA GLY A 131 -3.51 19.27 -15.36
C GLY A 131 -4.06 17.84 -15.24
N THR A 132 -5.39 17.76 -15.36
CA THR A 132 -6.16 16.52 -15.34
C THR A 132 -6.69 16.25 -16.74
N ASP A 133 -6.38 15.06 -17.26
CA ASP A 133 -6.78 14.60 -18.59
C ASP A 133 -7.20 13.13 -18.43
N PRO A 134 -8.52 12.84 -18.33
CA PRO A 134 -9.01 11.53 -17.90
C PRO A 134 -8.58 10.40 -18.85
N ASP A 135 -8.52 10.66 -20.15
CA ASP A 135 -8.10 9.66 -21.14
C ASP A 135 -6.62 9.32 -20.96
N ARG A 136 -5.77 10.34 -20.80
CA ARG A 136 -4.33 10.18 -20.55
C ARG A 136 -4.05 9.53 -19.21
N ASP A 137 -4.80 9.90 -18.19
CA ASP A 137 -4.67 9.38 -16.83
C ASP A 137 -4.98 7.88 -16.81
N SER A 138 -5.99 7.43 -17.57
CA SER A 138 -6.27 6.00 -17.75
C SER A 138 -5.10 5.24 -18.38
N VAL A 139 -4.44 5.83 -19.38
CA VAL A 139 -3.28 5.22 -20.06
C VAL A 139 -2.09 5.14 -19.11
N LEU A 140 -1.82 6.20 -18.34
CA LEU A 140 -0.75 6.21 -17.34
C LEU A 140 -1.00 5.17 -16.25
N ASN A 141 -2.22 5.05 -15.74
CA ASN A 141 -2.58 4.02 -14.75
C ASN A 141 -2.40 2.60 -15.28
N ALA A 142 -2.76 2.35 -16.54
CA ALA A 142 -2.50 1.07 -17.20
C ALA A 142 -0.99 0.78 -17.33
N MET A 143 -0.19 1.79 -17.66
CA MET A 143 1.28 1.64 -17.72
C MET A 143 1.90 1.38 -16.35
N ILE A 144 1.44 2.07 -15.32
CA ILE A 144 1.88 1.90 -13.93
C ILE A 144 1.62 0.46 -13.49
N SER A 145 0.42 -0.06 -13.76
CA SER A 145 0.04 -1.45 -13.44
C SER A 145 0.89 -2.46 -14.20
N GLY A 146 1.08 -2.24 -15.51
CA GLY A 146 1.91 -3.12 -16.34
C GLY A 146 3.39 -3.12 -15.93
N VAL A 147 3.94 -1.96 -15.53
CA VAL A 147 5.31 -1.85 -15.03
C VAL A 147 5.46 -2.54 -13.69
N THR A 148 4.51 -2.36 -12.77
CA THR A 148 4.53 -3.04 -11.47
C THR A 148 4.55 -4.55 -11.64
N GLY A 149 3.64 -5.11 -12.45
CA GLY A 149 3.60 -6.54 -12.73
C GLY A 149 4.92 -7.04 -13.36
N MET A 150 5.44 -6.33 -14.36
CA MET A 150 6.71 -6.69 -15.00
C MET A 150 7.90 -6.69 -14.02
N MET A 151 7.94 -5.74 -13.07
CA MET A 151 8.98 -5.70 -12.05
C MET A 151 8.82 -6.83 -11.02
N GLN A 152 7.59 -7.13 -10.58
CA GLN A 152 7.30 -8.25 -9.67
C GLN A 152 7.65 -9.59 -10.29
N ASP A 153 7.31 -9.80 -11.57
CA ASP A 153 7.66 -11.00 -12.34
C ASP A 153 9.18 -11.18 -12.42
N TRP A 154 9.93 -10.10 -12.66
CA TRP A 154 11.39 -10.16 -12.72
C TRP A 154 12.03 -10.49 -11.36
N MET A 155 11.46 -9.95 -10.27
CA MET A 155 11.90 -10.25 -8.91
C MET A 155 11.45 -11.63 -8.43
N GLU A 156 10.51 -12.25 -9.15
CA GLU A 156 9.80 -13.48 -8.77
C GLU A 156 9.19 -13.35 -7.37
N ARG A 157 8.64 -12.16 -7.06
CA ARG A 157 8.25 -11.78 -5.69
C ARG A 157 7.14 -10.72 -5.64
N ASP A 158 6.21 -10.93 -4.71
CA ASP A 158 5.23 -9.94 -4.29
C ASP A 158 5.85 -8.99 -3.26
N ILE A 159 6.15 -7.76 -3.69
CA ILE A 159 6.66 -6.68 -2.79
C ILE A 159 5.53 -6.03 -1.99
N VAL A 160 4.34 -5.99 -2.58
CA VAL A 160 3.15 -5.39 -2.01
C VAL A 160 2.71 -6.19 -0.79
N GLN A 161 2.20 -5.49 0.22
CA GLN A 161 1.65 -6.15 1.39
C GLN A 161 0.51 -7.11 1.01
N GLY A 162 0.42 -8.26 1.65
CA GLY A 162 -0.66 -9.22 1.41
C GLY A 162 -0.78 -10.22 2.53
N THR A 163 -1.92 -10.91 2.58
CA THR A 163 -2.18 -12.00 3.53
C THR A 163 -2.18 -13.32 2.77
N VAL A 164 -1.44 -14.31 3.27
CA VAL A 164 -1.50 -15.68 2.79
C VAL A 164 -2.28 -16.51 3.80
N THR A 165 -3.32 -17.19 3.34
CA THR A 165 -4.16 -18.05 4.17
C THR A 165 -3.83 -19.51 3.96
N SER A 166 -3.58 -20.23 5.06
CA SER A 166 -3.36 -21.68 5.05
C SER A 166 -2.26 -22.14 4.09
N GLU A 167 -1.11 -21.45 4.04
CA GLU A 167 0.06 -21.95 3.35
C GLU A 167 0.49 -23.28 3.99
N LYS A 168 0.72 -24.28 3.14
CA LYS A 168 1.16 -25.61 3.54
C LYS A 168 2.63 -25.81 3.18
N ILE A 169 3.44 -26.13 4.18
CA ILE A 169 4.88 -26.34 4.09
C ILE A 169 5.18 -27.78 4.50
N ASP A 170 6.13 -28.41 3.79
CA ASP A 170 6.64 -29.73 4.12
C ASP A 170 7.73 -29.60 5.19
N GLY A 171 7.59 -30.31 6.32
CA GLY A 171 8.64 -30.41 7.32
C GLY A 171 9.71 -31.42 6.90
N ASP A 172 10.98 -31.02 6.95
CA ASP A 172 12.14 -31.82 6.50
C ASP A 172 13.04 -32.29 7.66
N GLY A 173 12.72 -31.92 8.90
CA GLY A 173 13.56 -32.19 10.06
C GLY A 173 14.64 -31.13 10.31
N SER A 174 14.64 -30.04 9.54
CA SER A 174 15.40 -28.83 9.84
C SER A 174 14.78 -28.09 11.03
N ASP A 175 15.55 -27.21 11.66
CA ASP A 175 15.03 -26.26 12.66
C ASP A 175 14.26 -25.09 12.04
N SER A 176 14.34 -24.94 10.72
CA SER A 176 13.86 -23.78 9.98
C SER A 176 12.99 -24.19 8.82
N VAL A 177 11.91 -23.45 8.61
CA VAL A 177 11.11 -23.51 7.37
C VAL A 177 10.97 -22.12 6.76
N PHE A 178 10.72 -22.07 5.45
CA PHE A 178 10.58 -20.82 4.71
C PHE A 178 9.20 -20.70 4.10
N THR A 179 8.56 -19.56 4.30
CA THR A 179 7.32 -19.21 3.63
C THR A 179 7.58 -18.85 2.16
N LYS A 180 6.56 -18.96 1.28
CA LYS A 180 6.75 -18.61 -0.14
C LYS A 180 6.87 -17.12 -0.37
N LYS A 181 6.23 -16.31 0.49
CA LYS A 181 6.15 -14.87 0.35
C LYS A 181 6.79 -14.19 1.56
N PHE A 182 7.66 -13.22 1.29
CA PHE A 182 8.49 -12.52 2.28
C PHE A 182 8.68 -11.05 1.83
N PRO A 183 8.98 -10.08 2.71
CA PRO A 183 9.27 -10.26 4.13
C PRO A 183 7.99 -10.60 4.90
N LEU A 184 8.12 -11.29 6.03
CA LEU A 184 7.02 -11.52 6.96
C LEU A 184 6.77 -10.25 7.78
N LEU A 185 5.50 -9.89 7.96
CA LEU A 185 5.07 -8.83 8.84
C LEU A 185 4.55 -9.39 10.17
N GLU A 186 3.66 -10.39 10.08
CA GLU A 186 3.04 -11.02 11.25
C GLU A 186 2.58 -12.43 10.89
N ILE A 187 2.78 -13.40 11.79
CA ILE A 187 2.25 -14.76 11.65
C ILE A 187 0.99 -14.85 12.51
N THR A 188 -0.19 -14.85 11.87
CA THR A 188 -1.47 -14.92 12.55
C THR A 188 -1.73 -16.30 13.16
N THR A 189 -1.38 -17.37 12.42
CA THR A 189 -1.53 -18.75 12.92
C THR A 189 -0.41 -19.61 12.38
N LEU A 190 0.05 -20.55 13.20
CA LEU A 190 0.96 -21.62 12.81
C LEU A 190 0.53 -22.91 13.50
N THR A 191 0.47 -23.98 12.72
CA THR A 191 0.18 -25.32 13.22
C THR A 191 1.21 -26.31 12.69
N GLU A 192 1.52 -27.32 13.50
CA GLU A 192 2.27 -28.50 13.10
C GLU A 192 1.44 -29.73 13.42
N ASP A 193 1.18 -30.59 12.43
CA ASP A 193 0.35 -31.80 12.60
C ASP A 193 -1.01 -31.50 13.26
N ALA A 194 -1.59 -30.35 12.90
CA ALA A 194 -2.83 -29.76 13.43
C ALA A 194 -2.78 -29.29 14.90
N ALA A 195 -1.64 -29.40 15.58
CA ALA A 195 -1.42 -28.74 16.87
C ALA A 195 -1.08 -27.26 16.65
N ALA A 196 -1.80 -26.36 17.32
CA ALA A 196 -1.50 -24.94 17.29
C ALA A 196 -0.20 -24.64 18.05
N LEU A 197 0.61 -23.77 17.45
CA LEU A 197 1.89 -23.33 18.01
C LEU A 197 1.79 -21.87 18.44
N VAL A 198 2.54 -21.51 19.48
CA VAL A 198 2.58 -20.17 20.06
C VAL A 198 3.93 -19.53 19.78
N GLU A 199 3.90 -18.31 19.25
CA GLU A 199 5.12 -17.53 19.00
C GLU A 199 5.87 -17.25 20.31
N ASN A 200 7.21 -17.24 20.25
CA ASN A 200 8.13 -17.14 21.39
C ASN A 200 8.05 -18.29 22.42
N THR A 201 7.27 -19.34 22.13
CA THR A 201 7.20 -20.56 22.96
C THR A 201 7.59 -21.78 22.13
N ASP A 202 6.95 -21.93 20.98
CA ASP A 202 7.13 -23.05 20.06
C ASP A 202 7.89 -22.67 18.80
N PHE A 203 7.78 -21.41 18.36
CA PHE A 203 8.47 -20.90 17.18
C PHE A 203 8.82 -19.41 17.34
N GLU A 204 9.76 -18.94 16.55
CA GLU A 204 10.09 -17.51 16.43
C GLU A 204 10.45 -17.15 14.98
N SER A 205 10.31 -15.86 14.66
CA SER A 205 10.78 -15.27 13.41
C SER A 205 11.27 -13.85 13.74
N VAL A 206 12.58 -13.67 13.88
CA VAL A 206 13.16 -12.43 14.40
C VAL A 206 14.15 -11.80 13.43
N GLY A 207 14.13 -10.46 13.35
CA GLY A 207 15.13 -9.68 12.63
C GLY A 207 15.32 -10.16 11.18
N PRO A 208 16.53 -10.63 10.78
CA PRO A 208 16.80 -11.13 9.44
C PRO A 208 15.88 -12.27 8.97
N ASP A 209 15.33 -13.07 9.90
CA ASP A 209 14.45 -14.18 9.54
C ASP A 209 13.12 -13.67 8.96
N LEU A 210 12.61 -12.53 9.44
CA LEU A 210 11.43 -11.87 8.87
C LEU A 210 11.69 -11.45 7.42
N ASP A 211 12.88 -10.92 7.14
CA ASP A 211 13.25 -10.45 5.80
C ASP A 211 13.35 -11.59 4.78
N GLU A 212 13.66 -12.81 5.22
CA GLU A 212 13.81 -14.02 4.40
C GLU A 212 12.55 -14.91 4.40
N GLY A 213 11.58 -14.61 5.27
CA GLY A 213 10.41 -15.45 5.48
C GLY A 213 10.72 -16.76 6.22
N ARG A 214 11.76 -16.76 7.04
CA ARG A 214 12.22 -17.90 7.81
C ARG A 214 11.47 -17.97 9.14
N ILE A 215 11.01 -19.17 9.48
CA ILE A 215 10.38 -19.48 10.77
C ILE A 215 11.21 -20.57 11.44
N VAL A 216 11.72 -20.26 12.62
CA VAL A 216 12.57 -21.17 13.41
C VAL A 216 11.71 -21.85 14.47
N ARG A 217 11.83 -23.17 14.59
CA ARG A 217 11.20 -23.91 15.68
C ARG A 217 12.06 -23.87 16.92
N ILE A 218 11.45 -23.58 18.05
CA ILE A 218 12.14 -23.45 19.33
C ILE A 218 11.45 -24.26 20.43
N SER A 219 12.20 -24.53 21.48
CA SER A 219 11.69 -24.97 22.78
C SER A 219 12.44 -24.22 23.86
N GLY A 220 11.83 -23.16 24.40
CA GLY A 220 12.55 -22.21 25.25
C GLY A 220 13.51 -21.38 24.40
N THR A 221 14.81 -21.44 24.69
CA THR A 221 15.85 -20.69 23.93
C THR A 221 16.58 -21.55 22.90
N ASP A 222 16.26 -22.84 22.80
CA ASP A 222 16.97 -23.78 21.94
C ASP A 222 16.18 -24.02 20.65
N ALA A 223 16.88 -23.96 19.51
CA ALA A 223 16.33 -24.37 18.23
C ALA A 223 16.14 -25.89 18.21
N ILE A 224 14.96 -26.35 17.80
CA ILE A 224 14.61 -27.77 17.68
C ILE A 224 14.15 -28.08 16.27
N ALA A 225 14.15 -29.35 15.87
CA ALA A 225 13.70 -29.75 14.54
C ALA A 225 12.17 -29.67 14.39
N TRP A 226 11.72 -29.18 13.23
CA TRP A 226 10.36 -29.40 12.73
C TRP A 226 10.12 -30.90 12.49
N SER A 227 8.90 -31.37 12.75
CA SER A 227 8.50 -32.74 12.47
C SER A 227 8.55 -33.02 10.97
N ARG A 228 9.11 -34.17 10.59
CA ARG A 228 9.14 -34.59 9.18
C ARG A 228 7.75 -34.96 8.72
N GLY A 229 7.26 -34.31 7.66
CA GLY A 229 5.94 -34.56 7.15
C GLY A 229 5.65 -33.79 5.88
N ARG A 230 4.68 -34.27 5.10
CA ARG A 230 4.21 -33.56 3.92
C ARG A 230 3.07 -32.64 4.32
N ARG A 231 3.20 -31.34 4.05
CA ARG A 231 2.19 -30.32 4.30
C ARG A 231 1.69 -30.33 5.75
N ASN A 232 2.55 -30.72 6.68
CA ASN A 232 2.23 -30.85 8.10
C ASN A 232 2.34 -29.51 8.83
N ILE A 233 3.06 -28.55 8.26
CA ILE A 233 3.14 -27.19 8.78
C ILE A 233 2.15 -26.33 7.99
N VAL A 234 1.20 -25.71 8.69
CA VAL A 234 0.19 -24.83 8.08
C VAL A 234 0.23 -23.47 8.75
N THR A 235 0.40 -22.42 7.95
CA THR A 235 0.53 -21.05 8.43
C THR A 235 -0.42 -20.07 7.73
N THR A 236 -0.88 -19.08 8.47
CA THR A 236 -1.52 -17.87 7.93
C THR A 236 -0.73 -16.68 8.41
N TYR A 237 -0.32 -15.80 7.51
CA TYR A 237 0.58 -14.69 7.80
C TYR A 237 0.40 -13.52 6.84
N ASP A 238 0.78 -12.35 7.30
CA ASP A 238 0.93 -11.15 6.51
C ASP A 238 2.38 -11.00 6.04
N HIS A 239 2.55 -10.56 4.79
CA HIS A 239 3.85 -10.39 4.15
C HIS A 239 3.91 -9.12 3.33
N GLY A 240 5.09 -8.80 2.79
CA GLY A 240 5.31 -7.67 1.91
C GLY A 240 5.75 -6.42 2.68
N TYR A 241 5.91 -5.32 1.96
CA TYR A 241 6.26 -4.04 2.56
C TYR A 241 5.02 -3.19 2.78
N VAL A 242 4.88 -2.64 3.99
CA VAL A 242 3.84 -1.64 4.30
C VAL A 242 3.98 -0.42 3.39
N THR A 243 5.23 0.01 3.16
CA THR A 243 5.59 1.08 2.22
C THR A 243 6.55 0.55 1.17
N VAL A 244 6.19 0.71 -0.11
CA VAL A 244 7.07 0.30 -1.22
C VAL A 244 8.44 0.97 -1.08
N PRO A 245 9.56 0.22 -1.08
CA PRO A 245 10.88 0.79 -0.94
C PRO A 245 11.17 1.88 -1.98
N ALA A 246 11.71 3.02 -1.54
CA ALA A 246 11.92 4.19 -2.40
C ALA A 246 12.66 3.91 -3.72
N ALA A 247 13.64 2.98 -3.71
CA ALA A 247 14.35 2.61 -4.94
C ALA A 247 13.43 1.95 -5.99
N LEU A 248 12.44 1.15 -5.56
CA LEU A 248 11.45 0.56 -6.46
C LEU A 248 10.48 1.62 -6.97
N VAL A 249 10.09 2.58 -6.12
CA VAL A 249 9.25 3.72 -6.51
C VAL A 249 9.93 4.55 -7.60
N THR A 250 11.19 4.94 -7.40
CA THR A 250 11.96 5.71 -8.39
C THR A 250 12.12 4.91 -9.68
N ALA A 251 12.50 3.63 -9.58
CA ALA A 251 12.70 2.78 -10.75
C ALA A 251 11.40 2.56 -11.56
N ALA A 252 10.27 2.37 -10.89
CA ALA A 252 8.96 2.24 -11.53
C ALA A 252 8.54 3.55 -12.19
N THR A 253 8.70 4.68 -11.49
CA THR A 253 8.39 6.02 -12.02
C THR A 253 9.16 6.30 -13.29
N SER A 254 10.49 6.21 -13.25
CA SER A 254 11.34 6.48 -14.41
C SER A 254 10.98 5.60 -15.61
N LEU A 255 10.68 4.32 -15.37
CA LEU A 255 10.33 3.37 -16.42
C LEU A 255 8.96 3.65 -17.03
N VAL A 256 7.97 4.03 -16.22
CA VAL A 256 6.65 4.45 -16.73
C VAL A 256 6.80 5.71 -17.58
N VAL A 257 7.57 6.70 -17.12
CA VAL A 257 7.80 7.95 -17.84
C VAL A 257 8.52 7.69 -19.17
N ALA A 258 9.54 6.84 -19.19
CA ALA A 258 10.21 6.43 -20.41
C ALA A 258 9.24 5.76 -21.41
N LYS A 259 8.45 4.78 -20.94
CA LYS A 259 7.43 4.12 -21.76
C LYS A 259 6.38 5.09 -22.28
N TYR A 260 5.93 6.03 -21.45
CA TYR A 260 4.97 7.04 -21.85
C TYR A 260 5.51 7.92 -22.98
N PHE A 261 6.73 8.47 -22.86
CA PHE A 261 7.32 9.30 -23.91
C PHE A 261 7.60 8.52 -25.20
N GLU A 262 7.99 7.24 -25.11
CA GLU A 262 8.06 6.37 -26.28
C GLU A 262 6.70 6.27 -27.00
N THR A 263 5.60 6.12 -26.25
CA THR A 263 4.27 6.02 -26.87
C THR A 263 3.79 7.34 -27.45
N VAL A 264 3.90 8.45 -26.72
CA VAL A 264 3.33 9.75 -27.11
C VAL A 264 4.13 10.44 -28.21
N GLN A 265 5.46 10.45 -28.15
CA GLN A 265 6.27 11.08 -29.21
C GLN A 265 6.26 10.28 -30.52
N SER A 266 5.88 9.00 -30.47
CA SER A 266 5.80 8.17 -31.69
C SER A 266 4.64 8.56 -32.61
N GLY A 267 3.60 9.25 -32.11
CA GLY A 267 2.47 9.81 -32.87
C GLY A 267 1.67 8.85 -33.77
N LYS A 268 2.10 7.59 -33.94
CA LYS A 268 1.64 6.64 -34.96
C LYS A 268 1.95 5.16 -34.60
N SER A 269 1.93 4.77 -33.33
CA SER A 269 2.05 3.34 -32.92
C SER A 269 3.38 2.65 -33.30
N TRP A 270 4.53 3.28 -33.01
CA TRP A 270 5.84 2.69 -33.32
C TRP A 270 6.58 2.22 -32.07
N ARG A 271 6.07 1.17 -31.42
CA ARG A 271 6.82 0.48 -30.36
C ARG A 271 8.10 -0.11 -30.99
N GLY A 272 9.28 0.28 -30.49
CA GLY A 272 10.55 -0.30 -30.90
C GLY A 272 11.49 0.56 -31.75
N LEU A 273 11.24 1.85 -31.99
CA LEU A 273 12.25 2.74 -32.62
C LEU A 273 13.33 3.19 -31.62
N SER A 274 14.61 3.12 -32.00
CA SER A 274 15.75 3.58 -31.18
C SER A 274 16.14 5.04 -31.43
N SER A 275 15.80 5.59 -32.59
CA SER A 275 16.12 6.97 -32.95
C SER A 275 15.18 7.49 -34.03
N LYS A 276 14.91 8.80 -34.02
CA LYS A 276 14.12 9.48 -35.05
C LYS A 276 14.81 10.76 -35.50
N GLY A 277 14.89 10.97 -36.81
CA GLY A 277 15.24 12.28 -37.36
C GLY A 277 14.13 13.28 -37.07
N VAL A 278 14.46 14.38 -36.38
CA VAL A 278 13.53 15.47 -36.04
C VAL A 278 13.64 16.60 -37.06
N ASP A 279 14.80 16.72 -37.70
CA ASP A 279 15.12 17.69 -38.78
C ASP A 279 16.21 17.05 -39.67
N PRO A 280 16.50 17.53 -40.92
CA PRO A 280 17.57 16.96 -41.75
C PRO A 280 18.94 16.90 -41.06
N ASN A 281 19.16 17.71 -40.03
CA ASN A 281 20.41 17.80 -39.27
C ASN A 281 20.26 17.42 -37.78
N ALA A 282 19.10 16.93 -37.33
CA ALA A 282 18.88 16.60 -35.92
C ALA A 282 18.16 15.27 -35.75
N SER A 283 18.63 14.46 -34.79
CA SER A 283 17.95 13.24 -34.38
C SER A 283 17.76 13.21 -32.87
N VAL A 284 16.66 12.60 -32.44
CA VAL A 284 16.41 12.25 -31.04
C VAL A 284 16.61 10.74 -30.93
N SER A 285 17.46 10.34 -30.00
CA SER A 285 17.65 8.94 -29.63
C SER A 285 16.87 8.64 -28.35
N TYR A 286 16.21 7.49 -28.31
CA TYR A 286 15.44 7.04 -27.16
C TYR A 286 16.30 6.11 -26.31
N ASP A 287 16.30 6.35 -25.00
CA ASP A 287 17.00 5.49 -24.06
C ASP A 287 16.18 4.23 -23.76
N LYS A 288 16.48 3.15 -24.48
CA LYS A 288 15.85 1.85 -24.30
C LYS A 288 16.46 1.04 -23.15
N ASP A 289 17.59 1.49 -22.63
CA ASP A 289 18.39 0.73 -21.68
C ASP A 289 18.09 1.14 -20.23
N ILE A 290 17.07 1.98 -20.00
CA ILE A 290 16.64 2.40 -18.66
C ILE A 290 16.29 1.19 -17.76
N TRP A 291 15.71 0.14 -18.35
CA TRP A 291 15.43 -1.12 -17.65
C TRP A 291 16.71 -1.74 -17.10
N THR A 292 17.75 -1.84 -17.92
CA THR A 292 19.02 -2.46 -17.54
C THR A 292 19.89 -1.56 -16.66
N ARG A 293 19.84 -0.24 -16.87
CA ARG A 293 20.70 0.74 -16.19
C ARG A 293 20.18 1.13 -14.81
N GLU A 294 18.88 1.27 -14.65
CA GLU A 294 18.27 1.82 -13.43
C GLU A 294 17.34 0.81 -12.76
N THR A 295 16.42 0.19 -13.52
CA THR A 295 15.40 -0.68 -12.94
C THR A 295 15.98 -1.98 -12.39
N ILE A 296 16.79 -2.71 -13.17
CA ILE A 296 17.42 -3.97 -12.74
C ILE A 296 18.29 -3.77 -11.50
N PRO A 297 19.22 -2.78 -11.43
CA PRO A 297 20.00 -2.56 -10.23
C PRO A 297 19.17 -2.27 -8.98
N ALA A 298 18.07 -1.52 -9.11
CA ALA A 298 17.15 -1.25 -8.00
C ALA A 298 16.41 -2.51 -7.52
N MET A 299 16.02 -3.38 -8.46
CA MET A 299 15.30 -4.64 -8.16
C MET A 299 16.21 -5.76 -7.66
N LYS A 300 17.49 -5.77 -8.04
CA LYS A 300 18.42 -6.90 -7.79
C LYS A 300 18.49 -7.33 -6.32
N ARG A 301 18.41 -6.38 -5.40
CA ARG A 301 18.43 -6.65 -3.95
C ARG A 301 17.16 -7.29 -3.41
N PHE A 302 16.05 -7.21 -4.14
CA PHE A 302 14.75 -7.72 -3.73
C PHE A 302 14.41 -9.06 -4.39
N ARG A 303 15.13 -9.41 -5.45
CA ARG A 303 14.99 -10.70 -6.12
C ARG A 303 15.37 -11.82 -5.17
N ARG A 304 14.59 -12.90 -5.20
CA ARG A 304 14.93 -14.13 -4.49
C ARG A 304 16.27 -14.65 -5.04
N MET A 305 17.33 -14.55 -4.24
CA MET A 305 18.56 -15.30 -4.52
C MET A 305 18.21 -16.76 -4.23
N GLY A 306 18.30 -17.62 -5.24
CA GLY A 306 17.98 -19.04 -5.08
C GLY A 306 18.73 -19.62 -3.89
N ALA A 307 17.99 -20.36 -3.05
CA ALA A 307 18.55 -21.22 -2.02
C ALA A 307 19.40 -22.33 -2.65
#